data_AF-A0A9D9DEY4-F1
#
_entry.id   AF-A0A9D9DEY4-F1
#
_cell.length_a   1.000
_cell.length_b   1.000
_cell.length_c   1.000
_cell.angle_alpha   90.00
_cell.angle_beta   90.00
_cell.angle_gamma   90.00
#
_symmetry.space_group_name_H-M   'P 1'
#
loop_
_entity.id
_entity.type
_entity.pdbx_description
1 polymer ?
#
loop_
_entity_poly.entity_id
_entity_poly.type
_entity_poly.pdbx_seq_one_letter_code
_entity_poly.pdbx_strand_id
1 'polypeptide(L)'
;FLLLLTFGIIMLVGIYLVPPLAEIAGDNMVWTGMARSLIWLSEFSIQYWYIILGVFVALCVIIGISLPNWSGRLRAKFDKLPPWNVYKIQMSVGWLMSLSSMVAAGITIPDAMRMLADNSNKYLRDILEDTLHYIANGANLGAALNSTGRDFPNSEIIGDLAIYADMNGFDENLGRVANDYLEESVRKMESVSNVLNSIGILLVSAIIAWVVLGTFQMQDQITSALT
;
A
#
# COMPACT_ATOMS: atom_id res chain seq x y z
N PHE A 1 8.80 6.33 -1.05
CA PHE A 1 10.11 7.02 -1.00
C PHE A 1 11.20 6.12 -0.43
N LEU A 2 11.13 5.69 0.83
CA LEU A 2 12.17 4.85 1.46
C LEU A 2 12.53 3.60 0.67
N LEU A 3 11.55 2.80 0.22
CA LEU A 3 11.82 1.60 -0.59
C LEU A 3 12.60 1.89 -1.88
N LEU A 4 12.30 3.02 -2.53
CA LEU A 4 13.01 3.45 -3.75
C LEU A 4 14.43 3.89 -3.42
N LEU A 5 14.62 4.62 -2.31
CA LEU A 5 15.93 5.01 -1.81
C LEU A 5 16.77 3.78 -1.45
N THR A 6 16.21 2.83 -0.70
CA THR A 6 16.85 1.55 -0.36
C THR A 6 17.27 0.79 -1.61
N PHE A 7 16.36 0.66 -2.57
CA PHE A 7 16.65 0.03 -3.86
C PHE A 7 17.81 0.73 -4.57
N GLY A 8 17.80 2.06 -4.60
CA GLY A 8 18.87 2.88 -5.15
C GLY A 8 20.22 2.65 -4.46
N ILE A 9 20.26 2.55 -3.12
CA ILE A 9 21.48 2.25 -2.36
C ILE A 9 22.03 0.88 -2.74
N ILE A 10 21.19 -0.15 -2.79
CA ILE A 10 21.60 -1.52 -3.16
C ILE A 10 22.23 -1.51 -4.55
N MET A 11 21.59 -0.84 -5.51
CA MET A 11 22.08 -0.72 -6.89
C MET A 11 23.38 0.08 -6.97
N LEU A 12 23.50 1.18 -6.23
CA LEU A 12 24.71 2.00 -6.18
C LEU A 12 25.88 1.17 -5.66
N VAL A 13 25.68 0.43 -4.56
CA VAL A 13 26.71 -0.44 -3.99
C VAL A 13 27.13 -1.52 -4.98
N GLY A 14 26.17 -2.22 -5.58
CA GLY A 14 26.45 -3.31 -6.52
C GLY A 14 27.14 -2.85 -7.81
N ILE A 15 26.82 -1.67 -8.33
CA ILE A 15 27.38 -1.19 -9.61
C ILE A 15 28.65 -0.38 -9.42
N TYR A 16 28.77 0.41 -8.34
CA TYR A 16 29.85 1.39 -8.19
C TYR A 16 30.80 1.11 -7.02
N LEU A 17 30.35 0.45 -5.94
CA LEU A 17 31.20 0.26 -4.75
C LEU A 17 31.99 -1.05 -4.82
N VAL A 18 31.32 -2.16 -5.13
CA VAL A 18 31.91 -3.51 -5.06
C VAL A 18 32.88 -3.81 -6.22
N PRO A 19 32.60 -3.47 -7.49
CA PRO A 19 33.48 -3.84 -8.61
C PRO A 19 34.92 -3.35 -8.50
N PRO A 20 35.19 -2.07 -8.11
CA PRO A 20 36.56 -1.61 -7.95
C PRO A 20 37.34 -2.39 -6.88
N LEU A 21 36.67 -2.81 -5.80
CA LEU A 21 37.29 -3.65 -4.77
C LEU A 21 37.59 -5.07 -5.29
N ALA A 22 36.71 -5.60 -6.13
CA ALA A 22 36.89 -6.89 -6.78
C ALA A 22 38.04 -6.88 -7.80
N GLU A 23 38.21 -5.78 -8.54
CA GLU A 23 39.31 -5.63 -9.51
C GLU A 23 40.68 -5.57 -8.81
N ILE A 24 40.78 -4.91 -7.66
CA ILE A 24 42.04 -4.81 -6.88
C ILE A 24 42.48 -6.18 -6.37
N ALA A 25 41.52 -7.02 -5.98
CA ALA A 25 41.75 -8.39 -5.52
C ALA A 25 42.30 -9.34 -6.60
N GLY A 26 41.97 -9.07 -7.86
CA GLY A 26 42.30 -9.93 -9.00
C GLY A 26 41.42 -11.19 -9.11
N ASP A 27 41.37 -11.75 -10.32
CA ASP A 27 40.42 -12.80 -10.72
C ASP A 27 40.56 -14.14 -9.96
N ASN A 28 41.71 -14.38 -9.31
CA ASN A 28 41.98 -15.64 -8.61
C ASN A 28 41.48 -15.65 -7.16
N MET A 29 40.88 -14.55 -6.68
CA MET A 29 40.47 -14.41 -5.29
C MET A 29 39.14 -15.10 -5.02
N VAL A 30 39.13 -16.06 -4.08
CA VAL A 30 37.90 -16.75 -3.66
C VAL A 30 37.31 -16.04 -2.45
N TRP A 31 36.26 -15.25 -2.68
CA TRP A 31 35.55 -14.53 -1.63
C TRP A 31 34.78 -15.47 -0.70
N THR A 32 34.82 -15.19 0.60
CA THR A 32 34.06 -15.94 1.62
C THR A 32 33.23 -15.01 2.51
N GLY A 33 32.14 -15.54 3.11
CA GLY A 33 31.29 -14.79 4.05
C GLY A 33 30.45 -13.67 3.41
N MET A 34 30.41 -12.51 4.08
CA MET A 34 29.68 -11.31 3.63
C MET A 34 30.31 -10.67 2.39
N ALA A 35 31.63 -10.76 2.24
CA ALA A 35 32.32 -10.34 1.02
C ALA A 35 31.79 -11.07 -0.23
N ARG A 36 31.56 -12.39 -0.12
CA ARG A 36 30.99 -13.18 -1.22
C ARG A 36 29.57 -12.75 -1.58
N SER A 37 28.74 -12.41 -0.59
CA SER A 37 27.37 -11.97 -0.87
C SER A 37 27.33 -10.57 -1.48
N LEU A 38 28.29 -9.70 -1.19
CA LEU A 38 28.46 -8.42 -1.90
C LEU A 38 28.89 -8.61 -3.35
N ILE A 39 29.83 -9.52 -3.63
CA ILE A 39 30.23 -9.86 -5.01
C ILE A 39 29.05 -10.44 -5.79
N TRP A 40 28.30 -11.36 -5.19
CA TRP A 40 27.08 -11.89 -5.80
C TRP A 40 26.05 -10.80 -6.08
N LEU A 41 25.84 -9.87 -5.13
CA LEU A 41 24.97 -8.71 -5.34
C LEU A 41 25.47 -7.84 -6.50
N SER A 42 26.78 -7.62 -6.58
CA SER A 42 27.44 -6.82 -7.61
C SER A 42 27.23 -7.41 -9.00
N GLU A 43 27.57 -8.69 -9.19
CA GLU A 43 27.36 -9.41 -10.45
C GLU A 43 25.88 -9.39 -10.85
N PHE A 44 24.98 -9.66 -9.90
CA PHE A 44 23.55 -9.60 -10.13
C PHE A 44 23.08 -8.20 -10.53
N SER A 45 23.56 -7.16 -9.84
CA SER A 45 23.19 -5.77 -10.12
C SER A 45 23.69 -5.33 -11.49
N ILE A 46 24.93 -5.63 -11.86
CA ILE A 46 25.49 -5.27 -13.17
C ILE A 46 24.80 -6.02 -14.30
N GLN A 47 24.54 -7.32 -14.13
CA GLN A 47 23.97 -8.14 -15.20
C GLN A 47 22.46 -7.90 -15.40
N TYR A 48 21.71 -7.65 -14.31
CA TYR A 48 20.25 -7.64 -14.33
C TYR A 48 19.61 -6.28 -14.02
N TRP A 49 20.37 -5.17 -13.90
CA TRP A 49 19.80 -3.86 -13.53
C TRP A 49 18.58 -3.44 -14.35
N TYR A 50 18.59 -3.68 -15.66
CA TYR A 50 17.50 -3.31 -16.56
C TYR A 50 16.26 -4.19 -16.36
N ILE A 51 16.43 -5.47 -16.05
CA ILE A 51 15.33 -6.38 -15.71
C ILE A 51 14.73 -5.95 -14.37
N ILE A 52 15.56 -5.65 -13.37
CA ILE A 52 15.09 -5.25 -12.05
C ILE A 52 14.32 -3.92 -12.12
N LEU A 53 14.84 -2.93 -12.86
CA LEU A 53 14.16 -1.66 -13.09
C LEU A 53 12.86 -1.88 -13.89
N GLY A 54 12.88 -2.73 -14.92
CA GLY A 54 11.71 -3.09 -15.69
C GLY A 54 10.62 -3.74 -14.84
N VAL A 55 10.98 -4.68 -13.97
CA VAL A 55 10.06 -5.33 -13.02
C VAL A 55 9.52 -4.31 -12.02
N PHE A 56 10.35 -3.42 -11.48
CA PHE A 56 9.92 -2.39 -10.55
C PHE A 56 8.90 -1.43 -11.18
N VAL A 57 9.19 -0.92 -12.38
CA VAL A 57 8.28 -0.05 -13.13
C VAL A 57 6.99 -0.79 -13.50
N ALA A 58 7.10 -2.02 -14.01
CA ALA A 58 5.93 -2.85 -14.34
C ALA A 58 5.05 -3.09 -13.12
N LEU A 59 5.65 -3.37 -11.95
CA LEU A 59 4.92 -3.57 -10.70
C LEU A 59 4.21 -2.28 -10.26
N CYS A 60 4.87 -1.11 -10.33
CA CYS A 60 4.23 0.17 -10.05
C CYS A 60 3.05 0.45 -11.00
N VAL A 61 3.20 0.16 -12.30
CA VAL A 61 2.14 0.34 -13.29
C VAL A 61 0.97 -0.61 -13.05
N ILE A 62 1.25 -1.91 -12.80
CA ILE A 62 0.23 -2.92 -12.51
C ILE A 62 -0.55 -2.52 -11.25
N ILE A 63 0.14 -2.12 -10.18
CA ILE A 63 -0.52 -1.64 -8.96
C ILE A 63 -1.37 -0.42 -9.29
N GLY A 64 -0.82 0.60 -9.94
CA GLY A 64 -1.52 1.84 -10.28
C GLY A 64 -2.80 1.61 -11.11
N ILE A 65 -2.75 0.71 -12.09
CA ILE A 65 -3.92 0.33 -12.90
C ILE A 65 -4.91 -0.52 -12.08
N SER A 66 -4.41 -1.40 -11.21
CA SER A 66 -5.25 -2.27 -10.38
C SER A 66 -6.07 -1.50 -9.34
N LEU A 67 -5.62 -0.33 -8.89
CA LEU A 67 -6.29 0.44 -7.85
C LEU A 67 -7.71 0.86 -8.27
N PRO A 68 -7.91 1.64 -9.35
CA PRO A 68 -9.23 2.10 -9.79
C PRO A 68 -10.04 1.09 -10.62
N ASN A 69 -9.38 0.14 -11.29
CA ASN A 69 -10.03 -0.70 -12.30
C ASN A 69 -10.40 -2.12 -11.83
N TRP A 70 -9.80 -2.59 -10.74
CA TRP A 70 -10.05 -3.94 -10.25
C TRP A 70 -11.09 -3.92 -9.13
N SER A 71 -12.21 -4.59 -9.40
CA SER A 71 -13.31 -4.82 -8.45
C SER A 71 -13.63 -6.31 -8.39
N GLY A 72 -14.14 -6.78 -7.24
CA GLY A 72 -14.66 -8.14 -7.04
C GLY A 72 -14.41 -8.73 -5.65
N ARG A 73 -14.93 -9.93 -5.40
CA ARG A 73 -14.74 -10.66 -4.13
C ARG A 73 -13.27 -10.99 -3.83
N LEU A 74 -12.47 -11.25 -4.86
CA LEU A 74 -11.03 -11.48 -4.70
C LEU A 74 -10.31 -10.21 -4.25
N ARG A 75 -10.79 -9.03 -4.68
CA ARG A 75 -10.22 -7.74 -4.28
C ARG A 75 -10.39 -7.47 -2.78
N ALA A 76 -11.49 -7.91 -2.18
CA ALA A 76 -11.74 -7.75 -0.74
C ALA A 76 -10.64 -8.38 0.15
N LYS A 77 -9.93 -9.43 -0.33
CA LYS A 77 -8.78 -10.00 0.39
C LYS A 77 -7.53 -9.12 0.26
N PHE A 78 -7.30 -8.54 -0.91
CA PHE A 78 -6.16 -7.67 -1.20
C PHE A 78 -6.29 -6.30 -0.53
N ASP A 79 -7.51 -5.83 -0.31
CA ASP A 79 -7.81 -4.58 0.41
C ASP A 79 -7.31 -4.58 1.87
N LYS A 80 -6.85 -5.72 2.40
CA LYS A 80 -6.18 -5.79 3.72
C LYS A 80 -4.70 -5.41 3.68
N LEU A 81 -4.06 -5.45 2.50
CA LEU A 81 -2.63 -5.19 2.33
C LEU A 81 -2.37 -3.77 1.81
N PRO A 82 -1.32 -3.07 2.29
CA PRO A 82 -0.82 -1.87 1.62
C PRO A 82 -0.32 -2.23 0.21
N PRO A 83 -0.55 -1.44 -0.85
CA PRO A 83 -1.18 -0.11 -0.92
C PRO A 83 -2.72 -0.11 -1.12
N TRP A 84 -3.33 -1.26 -1.36
CA TRP A 84 -4.78 -1.37 -1.63
C TRP A 84 -5.64 -0.93 -0.44
N ASN A 85 -5.20 -1.24 0.78
CA ASN A 85 -5.86 -0.78 2.01
C ASN A 85 -5.93 0.75 2.07
N VAL A 86 -4.82 1.43 1.79
CA VAL A 86 -4.77 2.91 1.80
C VAL A 86 -5.73 3.50 0.76
N TYR A 87 -5.77 2.90 -0.44
CA TYR A 87 -6.70 3.32 -1.49
C TYR A 87 -8.17 3.12 -1.09
N LYS A 88 -8.50 1.98 -0.47
CA LYS A 88 -9.83 1.70 0.08
C LYS A 88 -10.22 2.76 1.11
N ILE A 89 -9.37 3.03 2.11
CA ILE A 89 -9.65 4.05 3.14
C ILE A 89 -9.89 5.42 2.49
N GLN A 90 -9.05 5.82 1.53
CA GLN A 90 -9.20 7.11 0.83
C GLN A 90 -10.56 7.20 0.10
N MET A 91 -10.95 6.15 -0.63
CA MET A 91 -12.25 6.09 -1.32
C MET A 91 -13.41 6.08 -0.33
N SER A 92 -13.29 5.33 0.76
CA SER A 92 -14.28 5.24 1.83
C SER A 92 -14.57 6.58 2.48
N VAL A 93 -13.52 7.32 2.88
CA VAL A 93 -13.66 8.64 3.53
C VAL A 93 -14.31 9.62 2.55
N GLY A 94 -13.82 9.68 1.31
CA GLY A 94 -14.38 10.57 0.29
C GLY A 94 -15.85 10.27 -0.01
N TRP A 95 -16.21 8.99 -0.13
CA TRP A 95 -17.58 8.54 -0.33
C TRP A 95 -18.48 8.91 0.85
N LEU A 96 -18.07 8.60 2.09
CA LEU A 96 -18.90 8.81 3.27
C LEU A 96 -19.13 10.30 3.56
N MET A 97 -18.11 11.14 3.37
CA MET A 97 -18.24 12.60 3.50
C MET A 97 -19.17 13.18 2.43
N SER A 98 -19.05 12.71 1.19
CA SER A 98 -19.91 13.17 0.09
C SER A 98 -21.36 12.73 0.32
N LEU A 99 -21.57 11.48 0.75
CA LEU A 99 -22.89 10.95 1.08
C LEU A 99 -23.53 11.75 2.21
N SER A 100 -22.79 11.98 3.30
CA SER A 100 -23.23 12.79 4.43
C SER A 100 -23.65 14.20 4.00
N SER A 101 -22.82 14.89 3.20
CA SER A 101 -23.14 16.23 2.69
C SER A 101 -24.40 16.26 1.83
N MET A 102 -24.62 15.23 1.00
CA MET A 102 -25.81 15.15 0.14
C MET A 102 -27.08 14.87 0.95
N VAL A 103 -27.00 13.98 1.94
CA VAL A 103 -28.11 13.69 2.85
C VAL A 103 -28.47 14.91 3.69
N ALA A 104 -27.47 15.65 4.20
CA ALA A 104 -27.69 16.92 4.90
C ALA A 104 -28.34 18.00 4.01
N ALA A 105 -28.12 17.94 2.70
CA ALA A 105 -28.79 18.80 1.71
C ALA A 105 -30.21 18.31 1.35
N GLY A 106 -30.71 17.26 1.99
CA GLY A 106 -32.05 16.71 1.77
C GLY A 106 -32.15 15.70 0.62
N ILE A 107 -31.03 15.26 0.06
CA ILE A 107 -31.03 14.22 -0.98
C ILE A 107 -31.23 12.85 -0.33
N THR A 108 -32.08 12.01 -0.92
CA THR A 108 -32.32 10.66 -0.39
C THR A 108 -31.08 9.78 -0.54
N ILE A 109 -30.87 8.83 0.37
CA ILE A 109 -29.70 7.92 0.33
C ILE A 109 -29.59 7.19 -1.02
N PRO A 110 -30.67 6.58 -1.59
CA PRO A 110 -30.57 5.91 -2.87
C PRO A 110 -30.14 6.84 -4.01
N ASP A 111 -30.65 8.07 -4.04
CA ASP A 111 -30.30 9.05 -5.08
C ASP A 111 -28.86 9.53 -4.92
N ALA A 112 -28.44 9.83 -3.70
CA ALA A 112 -27.06 10.23 -3.40
C ALA A 112 -26.07 9.11 -3.77
N MET A 113 -26.39 7.86 -3.44
CA MET A 113 -25.58 6.69 -3.80
C MET A 113 -25.46 6.50 -5.31
N ARG A 114 -26.55 6.72 -6.08
CA ARG A 114 -26.53 6.67 -7.55
C ARG A 114 -25.63 7.75 -8.14
N MET A 115 -25.78 8.99 -7.68
CA MET A 115 -24.94 10.12 -8.12
C MET A 115 -23.46 9.88 -7.81
N LEU A 116 -23.15 9.31 -6.64
CA LEU A 116 -21.78 8.95 -6.27
C LEU A 116 -21.24 7.79 -7.10
N ALA A 117 -22.08 6.79 -7.44
CA ALA A 117 -21.70 5.68 -8.31
C ALA A 117 -21.33 6.17 -9.72
N ASP A 118 -22.15 7.04 -10.30
CA ASP A 118 -21.96 7.60 -11.64
C ASP A 118 -20.65 8.39 -11.77
N ASN A 119 -20.27 9.12 -10.71
CA ASN A 119 -19.07 9.94 -10.69
C ASN A 119 -17.83 9.22 -10.12
N SER A 120 -17.90 7.90 -9.93
CA SER A 120 -16.83 7.11 -9.33
C SER A 120 -16.08 6.20 -10.32
N ASN A 121 -14.87 5.78 -9.92
CA ASN A 121 -14.12 4.77 -10.65
C ASN A 121 -14.79 3.39 -10.56
N LYS A 122 -14.32 2.44 -11.37
CA LYS A 122 -14.89 1.09 -11.43
C LYS A 122 -14.86 0.35 -10.10
N TYR A 123 -13.85 0.56 -9.26
CA TYR A 123 -13.76 -0.05 -7.93
C TYR A 123 -14.93 0.37 -7.04
N LEU A 124 -15.11 1.69 -6.85
CA LEU A 124 -16.17 2.22 -5.98
C LEU A 124 -17.55 2.01 -6.61
N ARG A 125 -17.69 2.24 -7.92
CA ARG A 125 -18.97 2.09 -8.64
C ARG A 125 -19.59 0.71 -8.45
N ASP A 126 -18.80 -0.35 -8.64
CA ASP A 126 -19.25 -1.75 -8.48
C ASP A 126 -19.78 -2.01 -7.06
N ILE A 127 -19.13 -1.45 -6.04
CA ILE A 127 -19.57 -1.58 -4.65
C ILE A 127 -20.89 -0.84 -4.42
N LEU A 128 -21.02 0.39 -4.94
CA LEU A 128 -22.21 1.20 -4.75
C LEU A 128 -23.42 0.66 -5.52
N GLU A 129 -23.22 0.16 -6.74
CA GLU A 129 -24.25 -0.50 -7.55
C GLU A 129 -24.76 -1.78 -6.87
N ASP A 130 -23.87 -2.64 -6.38
CA ASP A 130 -24.23 -3.83 -5.60
C ASP A 130 -25.02 -3.43 -4.34
N THR A 131 -24.56 -2.40 -3.62
CA THR A 131 -25.23 -1.91 -2.41
C THR A 131 -26.63 -1.39 -2.72
N LEU A 132 -26.79 -0.61 -3.80
CA LEU A 132 -28.08 -0.11 -4.27
C LEU A 132 -29.06 -1.24 -4.59
N HIS A 133 -28.57 -2.37 -5.12
CA HIS A 133 -29.42 -3.54 -5.35
C HIS A 133 -30.01 -4.09 -4.05
N TYR A 134 -29.23 -4.17 -2.97
CA TYR A 134 -29.73 -4.59 -1.66
C TYR A 134 -30.68 -3.58 -1.02
N ILE A 135 -30.41 -2.28 -1.18
CA ILE A 135 -31.31 -1.21 -0.71
C ILE A 135 -32.66 -1.29 -1.43
N ALA A 136 -32.66 -1.54 -2.74
CA ALA A 136 -33.88 -1.73 -3.52
C ALA A 136 -34.72 -2.93 -3.06
N ASN A 137 -34.08 -3.92 -2.42
CA ASN A 137 -34.73 -5.09 -1.81
C ASN A 137 -35.14 -4.85 -0.35
N GLY A 138 -35.06 -3.62 0.16
CA GLY A 138 -35.54 -3.23 1.49
C GLY A 138 -34.50 -3.29 2.61
N ALA A 139 -33.22 -3.54 2.30
CA ALA A 139 -32.16 -3.46 3.31
C ALA A 139 -31.84 -1.99 3.65
N ASN A 140 -31.57 -1.70 4.93
CA ASN A 140 -30.99 -0.42 5.32
C ASN A 140 -29.53 -0.30 4.83
N LEU A 141 -28.95 0.91 4.86
CA LEU A 141 -27.64 1.18 4.25
C LEU A 141 -26.52 0.27 4.78
N GLY A 142 -26.44 0.10 6.11
CA GLY A 142 -25.42 -0.76 6.71
C GLY A 142 -25.62 -2.24 6.37
N ALA A 143 -26.86 -2.74 6.43
CA ALA A 143 -27.17 -4.12 6.05
C ALA A 143 -26.88 -4.39 4.56
N ALA A 144 -27.15 -3.41 3.69
CA ALA A 144 -26.85 -3.48 2.26
C ALA A 144 -25.34 -3.55 2.00
N LEU A 145 -24.55 -2.69 2.66
CA LEU A 145 -23.09 -2.70 2.56
C LEU A 145 -22.50 -4.03 3.05
N ASN A 146 -23.01 -4.55 4.17
CA ASN A 146 -22.57 -5.84 4.71
C ASN A 146 -22.85 -7.00 3.73
N SER A 147 -24.02 -6.97 3.08
CA SER A 147 -24.45 -8.00 2.13
C SER A 147 -23.57 -8.10 0.87
N THR A 148 -22.87 -7.02 0.51
CA THR A 148 -21.89 -7.04 -0.60
C THR A 148 -20.69 -7.97 -0.31
N GLY A 149 -20.36 -8.19 0.97
CA GLY A 149 -19.18 -8.97 1.39
C GLY A 149 -17.84 -8.33 1.00
N ARG A 150 -17.82 -7.02 0.71
CA ARG A 150 -16.63 -6.26 0.30
C ARG A 150 -15.90 -5.58 1.46
N ASP A 151 -16.48 -5.62 2.66
CA ASP A 151 -15.96 -4.99 3.88
C ASP A 151 -15.69 -3.48 3.68
N PHE A 152 -16.48 -2.80 2.85
CA PHE A 152 -16.33 -1.38 2.55
C PHE A 152 -17.43 -0.57 3.27
N PRO A 153 -17.12 0.54 3.98
CA PRO A 153 -15.79 1.11 4.28
C PRO A 153 -14.86 0.26 5.14
N ASN A 154 -15.40 -0.28 6.23
CA ASN A 154 -14.83 -1.28 7.12
C ASN A 154 -15.99 -1.85 7.95
N SER A 155 -15.80 -2.99 8.59
CA SER A 155 -16.86 -3.66 9.35
C SER A 155 -17.45 -2.82 10.50
N GLU A 156 -16.65 -1.93 11.11
CA GLU A 156 -17.07 -1.07 12.22
C GLU A 156 -18.07 -0.01 11.75
N ILE A 157 -17.71 0.77 10.72
CA ILE A 157 -18.58 1.78 10.11
C ILE A 157 -19.82 1.15 9.47
N ILE A 158 -19.71 -0.04 8.88
CA ILE A 158 -20.88 -0.77 8.38
C ILE A 158 -21.87 -1.05 9.53
N GLY A 159 -21.36 -1.44 10.70
CA GLY A 159 -22.17 -1.66 11.90
C GLY A 159 -22.83 -0.38 12.40
N ASP A 160 -22.06 0.70 12.50
CA ASP A 160 -22.58 2.01 12.91
C ASP A 160 -23.69 2.48 11.97
N LEU A 161 -23.46 2.42 10.65
CA LEU A 161 -24.45 2.78 9.65
C LEU A 161 -25.72 1.91 9.72
N ALA A 162 -25.59 0.63 10.07
CA ALA A 162 -26.74 -0.25 10.25
C ALA A 162 -27.58 0.15 11.47
N ILE A 163 -26.92 0.51 12.58
CA ILE A 163 -27.58 0.92 13.82
C ILE A 163 -28.26 2.27 13.64
N TYR A 164 -27.54 3.26 13.10
CA TYR A 164 -28.06 4.62 12.95
C TYR A 164 -29.18 4.72 11.91
N ALA A 165 -29.17 3.87 10.87
CA ALA A 165 -30.20 3.91 9.82
C ALA A 165 -31.62 3.62 10.34
N ASP A 166 -31.73 2.94 11.48
CA ASP A 166 -33.03 2.64 12.10
C ASP A 166 -33.43 3.70 13.17
N MET A 167 -32.58 4.70 13.42
CA MET A 167 -32.82 5.76 14.42
C MET A 167 -33.43 7.02 13.77
N ASN A 168 -34.25 7.75 14.54
CA ASN A 168 -34.68 9.10 14.16
C ASN A 168 -33.48 10.05 14.11
N GLY A 169 -33.41 10.92 13.10
CA GLY A 169 -32.30 11.86 12.91
C GLY A 169 -31.06 11.23 12.24
N PHE A 170 -31.25 10.24 11.37
CA PHE A 170 -30.15 9.58 10.64
C PHE A 170 -29.28 10.56 9.85
N ASP A 171 -29.85 11.65 9.33
CA ASP A 171 -29.16 12.74 8.65
C ASP A 171 -28.12 13.43 9.53
N GLU A 172 -28.48 13.81 10.76
CA GLU A 172 -27.53 14.39 11.72
C GLU A 172 -26.49 13.35 12.19
N ASN A 173 -26.95 12.12 12.46
CA ASN A 173 -26.08 11.04 12.91
C ASN A 173 -25.06 10.61 11.84
N LEU A 174 -25.43 10.63 10.56
CA LEU A 174 -24.55 10.31 9.43
C LEU A 174 -23.41 11.34 9.32
N GLY A 175 -23.70 12.61 9.58
CA GLY A 175 -22.69 13.67 9.71
C GLY A 175 -21.63 13.36 10.75
N ARG A 176 -22.05 12.87 11.92
CA ARG A 176 -21.15 12.50 13.01
C ARG A 176 -20.32 11.27 12.64
N VAL A 177 -20.94 10.20 12.12
CA VAL A 177 -20.24 8.99 11.68
C VAL A 177 -19.19 9.30 10.60
N ALA A 178 -19.51 10.20 9.66
CA ALA A 178 -18.58 10.60 8.61
C ALA A 178 -17.34 11.32 9.17
N ASN A 179 -17.53 12.25 10.11
CA ASN A 179 -16.43 12.98 10.74
C ASN A 179 -15.59 12.07 11.63
N ASP A 180 -16.23 11.23 12.45
CA ASP A 180 -15.54 10.26 13.32
C ASP A 180 -14.69 9.30 12.48
N TYR A 181 -15.23 8.80 11.36
CA TYR A 181 -14.49 7.95 10.43
C TYR A 181 -13.33 8.67 9.75
N LEU A 182 -13.49 9.95 9.38
CA LEU A 182 -12.41 10.74 8.81
C LEU A 182 -11.26 10.90 9.81
N GLU A 183 -11.57 11.30 11.05
CA GLU A 183 -10.55 11.44 12.09
C GLU A 183 -9.83 10.12 12.38
N GLU A 184 -10.59 9.03 12.50
CA GLU A 184 -10.03 7.71 12.75
C GLU A 184 -9.16 7.23 11.58
N SER A 185 -9.61 7.47 10.35
CA SER A 185 -8.87 7.13 9.12
C SER A 185 -7.57 7.90 9.01
N VAL A 186 -7.56 9.21 9.34
CA VAL A 186 -6.34 10.02 9.37
C VAL A 186 -5.35 9.48 10.40
N ARG A 187 -5.82 9.16 11.63
CA ARG A 187 -4.97 8.56 12.67
C ARG A 187 -4.42 7.19 12.27
N LYS A 188 -5.24 6.34 11.65
CA LYS A 188 -4.83 5.02 11.12
C LYS A 188 -3.80 5.18 10.01
N MET A 189 -4.01 6.10 9.06
CA MET A 189 -3.05 6.37 7.99
C MET A 189 -1.71 6.87 8.54
N GLU A 190 -1.74 7.78 9.52
CA GLU A 190 -0.53 8.28 10.17
C GLU A 190 0.22 7.16 10.90
N SER A 191 -0.49 6.31 11.65
CA SER A 191 0.09 5.14 12.32
C SER A 191 0.73 4.16 11.34
N VAL A 192 0.03 3.80 10.26
CA VAL A 192 0.56 2.91 9.21
C VAL A 192 1.79 3.54 8.55
N SER A 193 1.76 4.83 8.25
CA SER A 193 2.89 5.57 7.69
C SER A 193 4.10 5.54 8.63
N ASN A 194 3.90 5.76 9.93
CA ASN A 194 4.95 5.75 10.94
C ASN A 194 5.55 4.35 11.14
N VAL A 195 4.73 3.30 11.15
CA VAL A 195 5.21 1.90 11.24
C VAL A 195 6.02 1.52 10.00
N LEU A 196 5.52 1.84 8.80
CA LEU A 196 6.23 1.59 7.55
C LEU A 196 7.55 2.37 7.48
N ASN A 197 7.57 3.61 7.96
CA ASN A 197 8.79 4.41 8.05
C ASN A 197 9.80 3.79 9.02
N SER A 198 9.36 3.40 10.22
CA SER A 198 10.20 2.75 11.23
C SER A 198 10.83 1.45 10.71
N ILE A 199 10.04 0.60 10.06
CA ILE A 199 10.54 -0.62 9.40
C ILE A 199 11.53 -0.28 8.30
N GLY A 200 11.23 0.75 7.49
CA GLY A 200 12.11 1.22 6.43
C GLY A 200 13.47 1.69 6.94
N ILE A 201 13.52 2.46 8.03
CA ILE A 201 14.76 2.93 8.65
C ILE A 201 15.58 1.75 9.19
N LEU A 202 14.95 0.79 9.87
CA LEU A 202 15.63 -0.41 10.33
C LEU A 202 16.24 -1.21 9.18
N LEU A 203 15.50 -1.36 8.08
CA LEU A 203 15.95 -2.07 6.89
C LEU A 203 17.15 -1.37 6.23
N VAL A 204 17.08 -0.05 6.04
CA VAL A 204 18.20 0.75 5.51
C VAL A 204 19.43 0.61 6.41
N SER A 205 19.24 0.67 7.73
CA SER A 205 20.34 0.55 8.70
C SER A 205 20.99 -0.83 8.64
N ALA A 206 20.20 -1.89 8.51
CA ALA A 206 20.68 -3.26 8.35
C ALA A 206 21.47 -3.44 7.05
N ILE A 207 21.00 -2.86 5.93
CA ILE A 207 21.73 -2.90 4.66
C ILE A 207 23.06 -2.16 4.76
N ILE A 208 23.07 -0.94 5.34
CA ILE A 208 24.31 -0.18 5.51
C ILE A 208 25.30 -0.98 6.36
N ALA A 209 24.85 -1.56 7.47
CA ALA A 209 25.71 -2.41 8.31
C ALA A 209 26.26 -3.60 7.52
N TRP A 210 25.42 -4.29 6.76
CA TRP A 210 25.85 -5.41 5.92
C TRP A 210 26.88 -5.00 4.85
N VAL A 211 26.67 -3.85 4.20
CA VAL A 211 27.62 -3.31 3.22
C VAL A 211 28.95 -2.96 3.88
N VAL A 212 28.94 -2.21 4.98
CA VAL A 212 30.16 -1.82 5.70
C VAL A 212 30.94 -3.05 6.17
N LEU A 213 30.28 -3.98 6.85
CA LEU A 213 30.91 -5.21 7.32
C LEU A 213 31.45 -6.06 6.16
N GLY A 214 30.71 -6.16 5.06
CA GLY A 214 31.16 -6.88 3.88
C GLY A 214 32.37 -6.20 3.22
N THR A 215 32.40 -4.87 3.14
CA THR A 215 33.55 -4.13 2.58
C THR A 215 34.79 -4.26 3.44
N PHE A 216 34.68 -4.23 4.78
CA PHE A 216 35.82 -4.51 5.66
C PHE A 216 36.31 -5.94 5.48
N GLN A 217 35.39 -6.90 5.40
CA GLN A 217 35.76 -8.29 5.16
C GLN A 217 36.46 -8.46 3.80
N MET A 218 36.06 -7.69 2.77
CA MET A 218 36.76 -7.69 1.49
C MET A 218 38.20 -7.18 1.65
N GLN A 219 38.40 -6.08 2.36
CA GLN A 219 39.74 -5.51 2.61
C GLN A 219 40.64 -6.45 3.41
N ASP A 220 40.11 -7.13 4.43
CA ASP A 220 40.85 -8.11 5.23
C ASP A 220 41.30 -9.30 4.37
N GLN A 221 40.40 -9.82 3.53
CA GLN A 221 40.74 -10.91 2.62
C GLN A 221 41.78 -10.47 1.58
N ILE A 222 41.69 -9.25 1.05
CA ILE A 222 42.70 -8.72 0.10
C ILE A 222 44.06 -8.62 0.79
N THR A 223 44.11 -8.06 1.99
CA THR A 223 45.36 -7.86 2.73
C THR A 223 46.01 -9.18 3.09
N SER A 224 45.23 -10.16 3.58
CA SER A 224 45.73 -11.49 3.90
C SER A 224 46.19 -12.30 2.68
N ALA A 225 45.67 -12.02 1.48
CA ALA A 225 46.14 -12.65 0.25
C ALA A 225 47.49 -12.07 -0.24
N LEU A 226 47.87 -10.88 0.21
CA LEU A 226 49.12 -10.20 -0.15
C LEU A 226 50.30 -10.52 0.78
N THR A 227 50.03 -11.08 1.97
CA THR A 227 51.04 -11.49 2.96
C THR A 227 51.33 -12.98 2.90
#